data_AF-A0AAN6EZ33-F1
#
_entry.id   AF-A0AAN6EZ33-F1
#
_cell.length_a   1.000
_cell.length_b   1.000
_cell.length_c   1.000
_cell.angle_alpha   90.00
_cell.angle_beta   90.00
_cell.angle_gamma   90.00
#
_symmetry.space_group_name_H-M   'P 1'
#
loop_
_entity.id
_entity.type
_entity.pdbx_description
1 polymer ?
#
loop_
_entity_poly.entity_id
_entity_poly.type
_entity_poly.pdbx_seq_one_letter_code
_entity_poly.pdbx_strand_id
1 'polypeptide(L)'
;MPLLDLCRNCASNRGTKDIDISRSYEVLGLPHDTTVDELDETYLQLTLRLSGASGSRNKEESKEQQELLDMAYHNVLARLLKEFREPFKADYSMQQVVNGEDRIQPLSQHDTYMWIPPEAPPSPINPSGSESSLEDLGEAPGFSMNEIEGDIFDAPDRAVLIHAVNCLGVWGNGIAAQFKKAFPAAYAVYRSHCQQANKPYDLIGTCLLIPPQPKDYVQEMTSKRKKNLCGRNGHSSTVVYKKRHWIACLFTSIGFGEPSISGLNPGKDSRTRILIRTQQALEQLRILLEEFQPSNFNPETSWRTDDDKPGEIWCCKFNSGAFEVGWEDTCARVEEEFVGFERPWTVVERVAKDKHGGQV
;
A
#
# COMPACT_ATOMS: atom_id res chain seq x y z
N MET A 1 -35.57 -34.96 15.50
CA MET A 1 -34.89 -36.14 16.07
C MET A 1 -34.13 -36.83 14.94
N PRO A 2 -32.93 -36.32 14.56
CA PRO A 2 -31.75 -37.20 14.57
C PRO A 2 -30.38 -36.54 14.86
N LEU A 3 -30.30 -35.26 15.26
CA LEU A 3 -29.00 -34.61 15.55
C LEU A 3 -28.34 -35.06 16.88
N LEU A 4 -29.12 -35.60 17.81
CA LEU A 4 -28.62 -36.04 19.12
C LEU A 4 -27.93 -37.42 19.09
N ASP A 5 -28.18 -38.23 18.06
CA ASP A 5 -27.63 -39.60 17.98
C ASP A 5 -26.27 -39.67 17.29
N LEU A 6 -25.90 -38.72 16.41
CA LEU A 6 -24.55 -38.68 15.83
C LEU A 6 -23.48 -38.25 16.86
N CYS A 7 -23.84 -37.40 17.82
CA CYS A 7 -22.90 -36.93 18.85
C CYS A 7 -22.51 -38.03 19.86
N ARG A 8 -23.39 -39.00 20.14
CA ARG A 8 -23.09 -40.07 21.11
C ARG A 8 -22.06 -41.08 20.64
N ASN A 9 -21.89 -41.26 19.34
CA ASN A 9 -20.89 -42.17 18.78
C ASN A 9 -19.50 -41.53 18.57
N CYS A 10 -19.36 -40.20 18.77
CA CYS A 10 -18.10 -39.50 18.55
C CYS A 10 -17.13 -39.54 19.74
N ALA A 11 -17.59 -39.89 20.95
CA ALA A 11 -16.76 -39.86 22.16
C ALA A 11 -15.76 -41.04 22.29
N SER A 12 -15.71 -41.97 21.33
CA SER A 12 -14.94 -43.22 21.45
C SER A 12 -13.67 -43.33 20.60
N ASN A 13 -13.27 -42.31 19.82
CA ASN A 13 -12.02 -42.37 19.04
C ASN A 13 -11.10 -41.19 19.34
N ARG A 14 -10.25 -41.36 20.35
CA ARG A 14 -9.07 -40.51 20.57
C ARG A 14 -8.00 -40.96 19.56
N GLY A 15 -7.79 -40.16 18.52
CA GLY A 15 -6.69 -40.36 17.58
C GLY A 15 -6.85 -39.49 16.34
N THR A 16 -5.83 -38.67 16.07
CA THR A 16 -5.54 -37.88 14.85
C THR A 16 -6.41 -36.66 14.52
N LYS A 17 -5.75 -35.48 14.51
CA LYS A 17 -6.23 -34.15 14.06
C LYS A 17 -6.24 -34.05 12.52
N ASP A 18 -6.92 -34.98 11.87
CA ASP A 18 -7.30 -34.84 10.46
C ASP A 18 -8.76 -35.29 10.38
N ILE A 19 -9.67 -34.33 10.26
CA ILE A 19 -11.06 -34.66 9.94
C ILE A 19 -11.11 -34.89 8.44
N ASP A 20 -11.38 -36.14 8.05
CA ASP A 20 -11.68 -36.53 6.68
C ASP A 20 -12.72 -35.57 6.06
N ILE A 21 -12.52 -35.17 4.81
CA ILE A 21 -13.37 -34.20 4.14
C ILE A 21 -14.81 -34.69 4.02
N SER A 22 -14.99 -36.01 3.81
CA SER A 22 -16.29 -36.67 3.81
C SER A 22 -17.00 -36.51 5.16
N ARG A 23 -16.25 -36.59 6.25
CA ARG A 23 -16.76 -36.37 7.61
C ARG A 23 -17.13 -34.91 7.87
N SER A 24 -16.47 -33.97 7.20
CA SER A 24 -16.83 -32.54 7.28
C SER A 24 -18.18 -32.28 6.61
N TYR A 25 -18.44 -32.92 5.45
CA TYR A 25 -19.76 -32.91 4.81
C TYR A 25 -20.86 -33.53 5.69
N GLU A 26 -20.58 -34.64 6.36
CA GLU A 26 -21.52 -35.27 7.29
C GLU A 26 -21.87 -34.38 8.49
N VAL A 27 -20.87 -33.70 9.09
CA VAL A 27 -21.08 -32.77 10.22
C VAL A 27 -21.99 -31.61 9.82
N LEU A 28 -21.83 -31.10 8.59
CA LEU A 28 -22.64 -30.01 8.06
C LEU A 28 -23.98 -30.49 7.49
N GLY A 29 -24.18 -31.79 7.28
CA GLY A 29 -25.37 -32.35 6.67
C GLY A 29 -25.50 -32.00 5.18
N LEU A 30 -24.37 -31.79 4.51
CA LEU A 30 -24.29 -31.30 3.14
C LEU A 30 -23.86 -32.42 2.17
N PRO A 31 -24.41 -32.48 0.95
CA PRO A 31 -23.95 -33.42 -0.07
C PRO A 31 -22.59 -32.99 -0.67
N HIS A 32 -21.89 -33.89 -1.35
CA HIS A 32 -20.52 -33.60 -1.83
C HIS A 32 -20.46 -32.61 -3.00
N ASP A 33 -21.59 -32.38 -3.68
CA ASP A 33 -21.80 -31.44 -4.78
C ASP A 33 -22.29 -30.05 -4.33
N THR A 34 -22.24 -29.78 -3.03
CA THR A 34 -22.64 -28.50 -2.42
C THR A 34 -21.87 -27.30 -2.97
N THR A 35 -22.58 -26.19 -3.17
CA THR A 35 -22.03 -24.88 -3.56
C THR A 35 -21.54 -24.06 -2.36
N VAL A 36 -20.78 -22.99 -2.59
CA VAL A 36 -20.30 -22.09 -1.50
C VAL A 36 -21.48 -21.44 -0.78
N ASP A 37 -22.52 -21.03 -1.52
CA ASP A 37 -23.70 -20.38 -0.93
C ASP A 37 -24.48 -21.33 0.00
N GLU A 38 -24.67 -22.58 -0.42
CA GLU A 38 -25.33 -23.61 0.41
C GLU A 38 -24.51 -23.96 1.67
N LEU A 39 -23.18 -23.94 1.56
CA LEU A 39 -22.27 -24.13 2.69
C LEU A 39 -22.43 -23.00 3.72
N ASP A 40 -22.41 -21.75 3.26
CA ASP A 40 -22.53 -20.56 4.10
C ASP A 40 -23.91 -20.49 4.78
N GLU A 41 -24.99 -20.73 4.04
CA GLU A 41 -26.35 -20.74 4.60
C GLU A 41 -26.48 -21.82 5.68
N THR A 42 -25.95 -23.02 5.42
CA THR A 42 -26.04 -24.13 6.37
C THR A 42 -25.21 -23.88 7.63
N TYR A 43 -24.01 -23.33 7.50
CA TYR A 43 -23.17 -22.95 8.64
C TYR A 43 -23.84 -21.90 9.53
N LEU A 44 -24.45 -20.88 8.92
CA LEU A 44 -25.20 -19.85 9.64
C LEU A 44 -26.40 -20.44 10.38
N GLN A 45 -27.19 -21.30 9.73
CA GLN A 45 -28.34 -21.96 10.36
C GLN A 45 -27.93 -22.83 11.55
N LEU A 46 -26.84 -23.60 11.42
CA LEU A 46 -26.33 -24.46 12.49
C LEU A 46 -25.77 -23.64 13.66
N THR A 47 -25.04 -22.57 13.39
CA THR A 47 -24.52 -21.65 14.42
C THR A 47 -25.65 -20.93 15.18
N LEU A 48 -26.69 -20.49 14.47
CA LEU A 48 -27.89 -19.90 15.08
C LEU A 48 -28.66 -20.90 15.95
N ARG A 49 -28.71 -22.17 15.52
CA ARG A 49 -29.35 -23.24 16.29
C ARG A 49 -28.57 -23.57 17.57
N LEU A 50 -27.24 -23.54 17.53
CA LEU A 50 -26.38 -23.76 18.69
C LEU A 50 -26.45 -22.59 19.69
N SER A 51 -26.65 -21.36 19.21
CA SER A 51 -26.76 -20.15 20.05
C SER A 51 -28.19 -19.85 20.54
N GLY A 52 -29.21 -20.48 19.96
CA GLY A 52 -30.62 -20.29 20.33
C GLY A 52 -31.01 -20.88 21.70
N ALA A 53 -32.16 -20.42 22.23
CA ALA A 53 -32.65 -20.66 23.60
C ALA A 53 -32.95 -22.13 24.01
N SER A 54 -32.56 -23.12 23.20
CA SER A 54 -32.59 -24.56 23.48
C SER A 54 -31.19 -25.18 23.63
N GLY A 55 -30.14 -24.36 23.72
CA GLY A 55 -28.75 -24.78 23.91
C GLY A 55 -28.55 -25.63 25.17
N SER A 56 -27.77 -26.70 25.03
CA SER A 56 -27.46 -27.70 26.06
C SER A 56 -27.17 -27.06 27.42
N ARG A 57 -27.58 -27.72 28.51
CA ARG A 57 -27.38 -27.27 29.90
C ARG A 57 -25.90 -27.18 30.32
N ASN A 58 -24.96 -27.32 29.39
CA ASN A 58 -23.53 -27.46 29.61
C ASN A 58 -22.73 -26.60 28.61
N LYS A 59 -22.04 -25.56 29.11
CA LYS A 59 -21.28 -24.60 28.30
C LYS A 59 -20.10 -25.23 27.55
N GLU A 60 -19.50 -26.28 28.13
CA GLU A 60 -18.36 -27.00 27.55
C GLU A 60 -18.79 -27.71 26.25
N GLU A 61 -19.94 -28.39 26.27
CA GLU A 61 -20.49 -29.10 25.11
C GLU A 61 -20.85 -28.14 23.97
N SER A 62 -21.44 -26.98 24.28
CA SER A 62 -21.76 -25.98 23.26
C SER A 62 -20.52 -25.43 22.58
N LYS A 63 -19.42 -25.29 23.34
CA LYS A 63 -18.13 -24.84 22.80
C LYS A 63 -17.52 -25.91 21.90
N GLU A 64 -17.50 -27.17 22.34
CA GLU A 64 -17.01 -28.29 21.53
C GLU A 64 -17.82 -28.47 20.24
N GLN A 65 -19.14 -28.28 20.30
CA GLN A 65 -20.02 -28.33 19.13
C GLN A 65 -19.73 -27.20 18.14
N GLN A 66 -19.48 -25.98 18.62
CA GLN A 66 -19.10 -24.86 17.76
C GLN A 66 -17.73 -25.09 17.10
N GLU A 67 -16.74 -25.57 17.86
CA GLU A 67 -15.40 -25.85 17.32
C GLU A 67 -15.44 -26.95 16.23
N LEU A 68 -16.27 -27.98 16.40
CA LEU A 68 -16.48 -29.00 15.38
C LEU A 68 -17.14 -28.45 14.12
N LEU A 69 -18.11 -27.55 14.27
CA LEU A 69 -18.80 -26.90 13.16
C LEU A 69 -17.86 -25.98 12.37
N ASP A 70 -17.08 -25.15 13.06
CA ASP A 70 -16.13 -24.21 12.46
C ASP A 70 -15.03 -24.94 11.66
N MET A 71 -14.56 -26.07 12.19
CA MET A 71 -13.55 -26.90 11.54
C MET A 71 -14.11 -27.61 10.29
N ALA A 72 -15.34 -28.13 10.35
CA ALA A 72 -15.99 -28.74 9.20
C ALA A 72 -16.22 -27.72 8.08
N TYR A 73 -16.68 -26.52 8.43
CA TYR A 73 -16.87 -25.40 7.48
C TYR A 73 -15.57 -25.04 6.77
N HIS A 74 -14.47 -24.82 7.51
CA HIS A 74 -13.17 -24.48 6.93
C HIS A 74 -12.67 -25.54 5.94
N ASN A 75 -12.82 -26.82 6.28
CA ASN A 75 -12.37 -27.92 5.43
C ASN A 75 -13.15 -28.00 4.11
N VAL A 76 -14.47 -27.83 4.15
CA VAL A 76 -15.31 -27.84 2.94
C VAL A 76 -15.07 -26.58 2.10
N LEU A 77 -14.97 -25.41 2.73
CA LEU A 77 -14.68 -24.15 2.04
C LEU A 77 -13.33 -24.20 1.31
N ALA A 78 -12.29 -24.73 1.97
CA ALA A 78 -10.96 -24.87 1.36
C ALA A 78 -10.97 -25.76 0.10
N ARG A 79 -11.85 -26.78 0.05
CA ARG A 79 -12.04 -27.62 -1.14
C ARG A 79 -12.70 -26.85 -2.27
N LEU A 80 -13.82 -26.19 -1.98
CA LEU A 80 -14.60 -25.44 -2.97
C LEU A 80 -13.77 -24.29 -3.57
N LEU A 81 -13.01 -23.58 -2.75
CA LEU A 81 -12.11 -22.52 -3.22
C LEU A 81 -10.93 -23.05 -4.05
N LYS A 82 -10.49 -24.28 -3.81
CA LYS A 82 -9.43 -24.92 -4.61
C LYS A 82 -9.93 -25.33 -6.00
N GLU A 83 -11.22 -25.66 -6.13
CA GLU A 83 -11.88 -25.93 -7.42
C GLU A 83 -12.13 -24.65 -8.24
N PHE A 84 -12.27 -23.49 -7.58
CA PHE A 84 -12.44 -22.18 -8.23
C PHE A 84 -11.14 -21.56 -8.78
N ARG A 85 -9.99 -22.21 -8.58
CA ARG A 85 -8.69 -21.68 -9.01
C ARG A 85 -8.40 -22.03 -10.48
N GLU A 86 -9.24 -21.55 -11.38
CA GLU A 86 -8.79 -21.29 -12.76
C GLU A 86 -7.76 -20.15 -12.71
N PRO A 87 -6.63 -20.23 -13.43
CA PRO A 87 -5.66 -19.16 -13.48
C PRO A 87 -6.23 -18.05 -14.37
N PHE A 88 -7.09 -17.19 -13.81
CA PHE A 88 -7.44 -15.92 -14.43
C PHE A 88 -6.21 -15.02 -14.38
N LYS A 89 -5.37 -15.15 -15.41
CA LYS A 89 -4.30 -14.21 -15.73
C LYS A 89 -4.87 -13.19 -16.70
N ALA A 90 -5.61 -12.24 -16.17
CA ALA A 90 -5.90 -11.01 -16.88
C ALA A 90 -5.29 -9.89 -16.06
N ASP A 91 -4.23 -9.29 -16.60
CA ASP A 91 -3.54 -8.16 -16.01
C ASP A 91 -4.47 -6.93 -16.10
N TYR A 92 -5.39 -6.84 -15.15
CA TYR A 92 -6.18 -5.63 -14.96
C TYR A 92 -5.35 -4.65 -14.13
N SER A 93 -5.23 -3.42 -14.63
CA SER A 93 -4.71 -2.31 -13.82
C SER A 93 -5.66 -2.05 -12.64
N MET A 94 -5.12 -1.63 -11.50
CA MET A 94 -5.92 -1.27 -10.31
C MET A 94 -6.97 -0.19 -10.63
N GLN A 95 -6.70 0.68 -11.60
CA GLN A 95 -7.67 1.65 -12.11
C GLN A 95 -8.88 1.00 -12.79
N GLN A 96 -8.69 -0.15 -13.47
CA GLN A 96 -9.80 -0.94 -14.03
C GLN A 96 -10.60 -1.66 -12.95
N VAL A 97 -9.96 -2.06 -11.85
CA VAL A 97 -10.63 -2.68 -10.69
C VAL A 97 -11.52 -1.66 -9.99
N VAL A 98 -10.99 -0.47 -9.67
CA VAL A 98 -11.75 0.62 -9.00
C VAL A 98 -12.90 1.12 -9.88
N ASN A 99 -12.65 1.33 -11.18
CA ASN A 99 -13.73 1.70 -12.12
C ASN A 99 -14.76 0.58 -12.33
N GLY A 100 -14.39 -0.67 -12.05
CA GLY A 100 -15.28 -1.84 -12.07
C GLY A 100 -16.17 -1.90 -10.83
N GLU A 101 -15.64 -1.60 -9.65
CA GLU A 101 -16.38 -1.56 -8.38
C GLU A 101 -17.49 -0.50 -8.39
N ASP A 102 -17.22 0.69 -8.96
CA ASP A 102 -18.22 1.77 -9.10
C ASP A 102 -19.39 1.44 -10.05
N ARG A 103 -19.28 0.37 -10.85
CA ARG A 103 -20.33 -0.11 -11.75
C ARG A 103 -21.22 -1.19 -11.14
N ILE A 104 -20.92 -1.65 -9.92
CA ILE A 104 -21.75 -2.61 -9.21
C ILE A 104 -22.94 -1.84 -8.61
N GLN A 105 -24.00 -1.68 -9.40
CA GLN A 105 -25.29 -1.28 -8.85
C GLN A 105 -25.83 -2.42 -7.97
N PRO A 106 -26.38 -2.13 -6.78
CA PRO A 106 -27.09 -3.14 -6.01
C PRO A 106 -28.34 -3.58 -6.80
N LEU A 107 -28.42 -4.87 -7.11
CA LEU A 107 -29.55 -5.48 -7.81
C LEU A 107 -30.83 -5.23 -7.01
N SER A 108 -31.76 -4.46 -7.60
CA SER A 108 -33.14 -4.40 -7.11
C SER A 108 -33.77 -5.77 -7.27
N GLN A 109 -34.45 -6.23 -6.22
CA GLN A 109 -35.23 -7.46 -6.20
C GLN A 109 -36.28 -7.43 -7.31
N HIS A 110 -36.00 -8.04 -8.45
CA HIS A 110 -36.89 -8.86 -9.28
C HIS A 110 -36.20 -9.11 -10.64
N ASP A 111 -36.34 -10.35 -11.08
CA ASP A 111 -36.13 -10.86 -12.44
C ASP A 111 -34.73 -11.38 -12.82
N THR A 112 -34.65 -12.71 -12.70
CA THR A 112 -33.99 -13.68 -13.59
C THR A 112 -33.60 -13.15 -14.97
N TYR A 113 -32.35 -12.74 -15.18
CA TYR A 113 -31.75 -12.71 -16.53
C TYR A 113 -30.28 -13.08 -16.48
N MET A 114 -29.92 -14.07 -17.30
CA MET A 114 -28.57 -14.54 -17.56
C MET A 114 -27.60 -13.37 -17.75
N TRP A 115 -26.47 -13.42 -17.04
CA TRP A 115 -25.30 -12.62 -17.36
C TRP A 115 -24.84 -12.95 -18.78
N ILE A 116 -25.05 -12.04 -19.73
CA ILE A 116 -24.50 -12.12 -21.08
C ILE A 116 -23.21 -11.30 -21.07
N PRO A 117 -22.03 -11.91 -21.28
CA PRO A 117 -20.79 -11.16 -21.46
C PRO A 117 -20.94 -10.18 -22.62
N PRO A 118 -20.44 -8.93 -22.51
CA PRO A 118 -20.46 -8.02 -23.64
C PRO A 118 -19.69 -8.62 -24.83
N GLU A 119 -20.26 -8.51 -26.03
CA GLU A 119 -19.60 -8.95 -27.26
C GLU A 119 -18.26 -8.22 -27.42
N ALA A 120 -17.24 -8.98 -27.84
CA ALA A 120 -15.95 -8.43 -28.20
C ALA A 120 -16.14 -7.32 -29.25
N PRO A 121 -15.39 -6.21 -29.16
CA PRO A 121 -15.52 -5.12 -30.12
C PRO A 121 -15.29 -5.65 -31.55
N PRO A 122 -16.04 -5.17 -32.55
CA PRO A 122 -15.86 -5.61 -33.92
C PRO A 122 -14.44 -5.30 -34.38
N SER A 123 -13.81 -6.30 -35.02
CA SER A 123 -12.52 -6.15 -35.69
C SER A 123 -12.51 -4.90 -36.58
N PRO A 124 -11.41 -4.13 -36.62
CA PRO A 124 -11.38 -2.89 -37.39
C PRO A 124 -11.65 -3.16 -38.87
N ILE A 125 -12.67 -2.47 -39.39
CA ILE A 125 -12.98 -2.41 -40.80
C ILE A 125 -11.84 -1.66 -41.49
N ASN A 126 -11.12 -2.33 -42.40
CA ASN A 126 -10.12 -1.73 -43.27
C ASN A 126 -10.75 -0.63 -44.15
N PRO A 127 -10.33 0.65 -44.04
CA PRO A 127 -10.45 1.59 -45.14
C PRO A 127 -9.16 1.48 -45.96
N SER A 128 -9.28 0.93 -47.16
CA SER A 128 -8.25 1.04 -48.19
C SER A 128 -7.92 2.52 -48.45
N GLY A 129 -6.66 2.91 -48.27
CA GLY A 129 -6.09 4.13 -48.87
C GLY A 129 -5.56 5.18 -47.90
N SER A 130 -4.44 4.90 -47.25
CA SER A 130 -3.26 5.78 -47.16
C SER A 130 -2.23 5.08 -46.27
N GLU A 131 -1.05 4.78 -46.82
CA GLU A 131 0.10 4.36 -46.04
C GLU A 131 0.56 5.53 -45.17
N SER A 132 -0.01 5.66 -43.97
CA SER A 132 0.67 6.32 -42.87
C SER A 132 1.37 5.25 -42.06
N SER A 133 2.69 5.27 -42.09
CA SER A 133 3.60 4.53 -41.22
C SER A 133 2.98 4.30 -39.84
N LEU A 134 2.72 3.03 -39.51
CA LEU A 134 2.57 2.59 -38.13
C LEU A 134 3.88 2.95 -37.44
N GLU A 135 3.89 4.10 -36.75
CA GLU A 135 4.95 4.43 -35.83
C GLU A 135 4.93 3.36 -34.75
N ASP A 136 6.08 2.72 -34.58
CA ASP A 136 6.40 1.80 -33.51
C ASP A 136 6.11 2.51 -32.18
N LEU A 137 4.89 2.33 -31.66
CA LEU A 137 4.49 2.78 -30.33
C LEU A 137 5.27 1.90 -29.35
N GLY A 138 6.53 2.29 -29.13
CA GLY A 138 7.54 1.51 -28.42
C GLY A 138 7.02 0.95 -27.10
N GLU A 139 7.66 -0.14 -26.68
CA GLU A 139 7.41 -0.78 -25.38
C GLU A 139 7.28 0.28 -24.27
N ALA A 140 6.16 0.27 -23.54
CA ALA A 140 5.96 1.14 -22.40
C ALA A 140 7.19 0.99 -21.48
N PRO A 141 7.83 2.10 -21.06
CA PRO A 141 9.06 2.03 -20.30
C PRO A 141 8.81 1.19 -19.05
N GLY A 142 9.47 0.03 -18.99
CA GLY A 142 9.38 -0.87 -17.86
C GLY A 142 9.93 -0.20 -16.61
N PHE A 143 9.42 -0.63 -15.45
CA PHE A 143 9.96 -0.22 -14.16
C PHE A 143 11.46 -0.52 -14.09
N SER A 144 12.26 0.50 -13.79
CA SER A 144 13.69 0.38 -13.60
C SER A 144 14.12 0.99 -12.28
N MET A 145 14.89 0.23 -11.51
CA MET A 145 15.48 0.66 -10.25
C MET A 145 16.99 0.74 -10.40
N ASN A 146 17.56 1.91 -10.08
CA ASN A 146 19.01 2.15 -10.13
C ASN A 146 19.52 2.52 -8.74
N GLU A 147 20.64 1.93 -8.32
CA GLU A 147 21.32 2.33 -7.09
C GLU A 147 22.48 3.29 -7.41
N ILE A 148 22.57 4.40 -6.68
CA ILE A 148 23.65 5.38 -6.79
C ILE A 148 24.21 5.76 -5.42
N GLU A 149 25.46 6.19 -5.39
CA GLU A 149 26.06 6.80 -4.19
C GLU A 149 25.81 8.31 -4.15
N GLY A 150 25.34 8.85 -3.03
CA GLY A 150 25.12 10.30 -2.91
C GLY A 150 24.31 10.76 -1.70
N ASP A 151 23.74 11.96 -1.82
CA ASP A 151 22.75 12.51 -0.89
C ASP A 151 21.38 12.58 -1.59
N ILE A 152 20.34 12.04 -0.95
CA ILE A 152 18.98 12.04 -1.49
C ILE A 152 18.46 13.46 -1.72
N PHE A 153 18.94 14.46 -0.96
CA PHE A 153 18.52 15.86 -1.14
C PHE A 153 19.13 16.52 -2.40
N ASP A 154 20.07 15.85 -3.07
CA ASP A 154 20.61 16.28 -4.36
C ASP A 154 19.75 15.84 -5.56
N ALA A 155 18.66 15.11 -5.32
CA ALA A 155 17.67 14.76 -6.34
C ALA A 155 17.23 15.97 -7.18
N PRO A 156 16.86 15.81 -8.46
CA PRO A 156 16.49 16.94 -9.31
C PRO A 156 15.20 17.63 -8.87
N ASP A 157 14.94 18.77 -9.51
CA ASP A 157 13.70 19.51 -9.32
C ASP A 157 12.49 18.62 -9.63
N ARG A 158 11.47 18.72 -8.77
CA ARG A 158 10.22 17.95 -8.75
C ARG A 158 10.35 16.47 -8.40
N ALA A 159 11.53 15.97 -8.04
CA ALA A 159 11.67 14.58 -7.61
C ALA A 159 10.78 14.27 -6.38
N VAL A 160 10.27 13.05 -6.34
CA VAL A 160 9.52 12.49 -5.21
C VAL A 160 10.49 11.80 -4.28
N LEU A 161 10.68 12.36 -3.09
CA LEU A 161 11.57 11.81 -2.07
C LEU A 161 10.76 10.94 -1.11
N ILE A 162 11.01 9.63 -1.15
CA ILE A 162 10.32 8.64 -0.34
C ILE A 162 11.08 8.40 0.95
N HIS A 163 10.33 8.33 2.05
CA HIS A 163 10.84 7.77 3.30
C HIS A 163 9.74 7.09 4.13
N ALA A 164 10.17 6.12 4.95
CA ALA A 164 9.31 5.47 5.93
C ALA A 164 9.16 6.33 7.19
N VAL A 165 7.92 6.44 7.69
CA VAL A 165 7.53 7.27 8.83
C VAL A 165 6.69 6.50 9.84
N ASN A 166 6.61 7.05 11.05
CA ASN A 166 5.67 6.60 12.07
C ASN A 166 4.33 7.36 11.98
N CYS A 167 3.34 6.89 12.73
CA CYS A 167 2.02 7.52 12.81
C CYS A 167 1.89 8.57 13.95
N LEU A 168 2.96 8.82 14.72
CA LEU A 168 2.95 9.75 15.86
C LEU A 168 3.40 11.19 15.52
N GLY A 169 3.64 11.49 14.24
CA GLY A 169 4.03 12.84 13.82
C GLY A 169 5.48 13.22 14.17
N VAL A 170 6.38 12.23 14.29
CA VAL A 170 7.76 12.44 14.73
C VAL A 170 8.77 12.10 13.64
N TRP A 171 9.49 13.12 13.15
CA TRP A 171 10.71 12.97 12.36
C TRP A 171 11.93 13.26 13.26
N GLY A 172 12.34 12.27 14.04
CA GLY A 172 13.24 12.46 15.18
C GLY A 172 14.64 11.87 15.04
N ASN A 173 14.87 10.93 14.13
CA ASN A 173 16.16 10.24 14.00
C ASN A 173 16.48 9.90 12.53
N GLY A 174 17.73 9.55 12.26
CA GLY A 174 18.19 9.03 10.97
C GLY A 174 17.89 9.95 9.80
N ILE A 175 17.35 9.37 8.72
CA ILE A 175 16.96 10.13 7.53
C ILE A 175 15.77 11.07 7.81
N ALA A 176 14.82 10.67 8.64
CA ALA A 176 13.66 11.52 8.98
C ALA A 176 14.08 12.83 9.66
N ALA A 177 15.06 12.80 10.58
CA ALA A 177 15.60 14.02 11.17
C ALA A 177 16.25 14.96 10.13
N GLN A 178 16.88 14.40 9.10
CA GLN A 178 17.46 15.18 7.99
C GLN A 178 16.35 15.77 7.11
N PHE A 179 15.30 15.01 6.79
CA PHE A 179 14.10 15.52 6.11
C PHE A 179 13.47 16.68 6.89
N LYS A 180 13.36 16.58 8.22
CA LYS A 180 12.82 17.66 9.05
C LYS A 180 13.65 18.94 8.98
N LYS A 181 14.97 18.81 8.87
CA LYS A 181 15.89 19.95 8.73
C LYS A 181 15.83 20.56 7.33
N ALA A 182 15.71 19.73 6.30
CA ALA A 182 15.66 20.15 4.90
C ALA A 182 14.29 20.75 4.52
N PHE A 183 13.21 20.16 5.03
CA PHE A 183 11.82 20.46 4.68
C PHE A 183 10.95 20.71 5.93
N PRO A 184 11.23 21.77 6.71
CA PRO A 184 10.47 22.08 7.92
C PRO A 184 8.98 22.39 7.66
N ALA A 185 8.61 22.95 6.51
CA ALA A 185 7.21 23.19 6.18
C ALA A 185 6.50 21.90 5.77
N ALA A 186 7.14 21.01 5.00
CA ALA A 186 6.58 19.68 4.73
C ALA A 186 6.40 18.87 6.02
N TYR A 187 7.35 18.97 6.98
CA TYR A 187 7.19 18.37 8.30
C TYR A 187 5.94 18.89 9.04
N ALA A 188 5.62 20.18 8.92
CA ALA A 188 4.42 20.74 9.54
C ALA A 188 3.13 20.14 8.95
N VAL A 189 3.10 19.91 7.63
CA VAL A 189 1.98 19.23 6.95
C VAL A 189 1.84 17.79 7.47
N TYR A 190 2.92 17.01 7.46
CA TYR A 190 2.95 15.64 7.99
C TYR A 190 2.50 15.58 9.47
N ARG A 191 3.01 16.48 10.30
CA ARG A 191 2.66 16.52 11.73
C ARG A 191 1.19 16.86 11.94
N SER A 192 0.66 17.82 11.19
CA SER A 192 -0.76 18.18 11.24
C SER A 192 -1.64 17.01 10.81
N HIS A 193 -1.26 16.30 9.75
CA HIS A 193 -1.96 15.10 9.28
C HIS A 193 -2.02 14.02 10.37
N CYS A 194 -0.91 13.76 11.05
CA CYS A 194 -0.87 12.80 12.16
C CYS A 194 -1.74 13.23 13.35
N GLN A 195 -1.83 14.53 13.64
CA GLN A 195 -2.61 15.06 14.75
C GLN A 195 -4.12 15.11 14.47
N GLN A 196 -4.51 15.20 13.20
CA GLN A 196 -5.91 15.23 12.77
C GLN A 196 -6.53 13.84 12.66
N ALA A 197 -5.71 12.79 12.53
CA ALA A 197 -6.19 11.41 12.57
C ALA A 197 -6.85 11.11 13.93
N ASN A 198 -8.00 10.45 13.90
CA ASN A 198 -8.70 10.06 15.13
C ASN A 198 -7.86 9.05 15.92
N LYS A 199 -7.21 8.12 15.21
CA LYS A 199 -6.29 7.12 15.78
C LYS A 199 -5.06 6.98 14.88
N PRO A 200 -3.88 6.69 15.45
CA PRO A 200 -2.68 6.37 14.65
C PRO A 200 -2.89 5.18 13.69
N TYR A 201 -3.78 4.25 14.03
CA TYR A 201 -4.14 3.12 13.19
C TYR A 201 -4.88 3.51 11.91
N ASP A 202 -5.46 4.70 11.82
CA ASP A 202 -6.14 5.17 10.62
C ASP A 202 -5.12 5.57 9.53
N LEU A 203 -3.86 5.78 9.91
CA LEU A 203 -2.77 6.17 9.02
C LEU A 203 -1.90 4.98 8.59
N ILE A 204 -1.91 3.89 9.36
CA ILE A 204 -0.97 2.79 9.13
C ILE A 204 -1.22 2.11 7.77
N GLY A 205 -0.16 1.88 7.00
CA GLY A 205 -0.28 1.32 5.65
C GLY A 205 -0.74 2.32 4.60
N THR A 206 -0.82 3.61 4.94
CA THR A 206 -1.15 4.67 3.97
C THR A 206 0.09 5.41 3.49
N CYS A 207 -0.06 6.20 2.43
CA CYS A 207 0.92 7.18 1.98
C CYS A 207 0.34 8.60 2.03
N LEU A 208 1.12 9.53 2.59
CA LEU A 208 0.89 10.96 2.43
C LEU A 208 1.90 11.54 1.44
N LEU A 209 1.41 11.95 0.27
CA LEU A 209 2.18 12.67 -0.74
C LEU A 209 2.04 14.18 -0.52
N ILE A 210 3.15 14.84 -0.18
CA ILE A 210 3.20 16.27 0.16
C ILE A 210 3.80 17.05 -1.02
N PRO A 211 3.09 18.03 -1.59
CA PRO A 211 3.64 18.89 -2.64
C PRO A 211 4.77 19.79 -2.11
N PRO A 212 5.65 20.29 -3.00
CA PRO A 212 6.72 21.21 -2.61
C PRO A 212 6.19 22.43 -1.86
N GLN A 213 6.70 22.66 -0.66
CA GLN A 213 6.25 23.78 0.18
C GLN A 213 7.08 25.03 -0.13
N PRO A 214 6.48 26.20 -0.45
CA PRO A 214 7.21 27.43 -0.77
C PRO A 214 8.27 27.82 0.27
N LYS A 215 7.97 27.61 1.56
CA LYS A 215 8.91 27.92 2.65
C LYS A 215 10.17 27.05 2.67
N ASP A 216 10.15 25.90 2.01
CA ASP A 216 11.27 24.97 1.98
C ASP A 216 12.21 25.23 0.78
N TYR A 217 11.69 25.83 -0.31
CA TYR A 217 12.49 26.10 -1.52
C TYR A 217 12.73 27.60 -1.83
N VAL A 218 11.98 28.54 -1.23
CA VAL A 218 12.20 29.98 -1.38
C VAL A 218 13.09 30.50 -0.26
N GLN A 219 14.28 31.01 -0.60
CA GLN A 219 15.17 31.66 0.37
C GLN A 219 15.38 33.13 0.03
N GLU A 220 14.92 34.00 0.92
CA GLU A 220 15.24 35.42 0.86
C GLU A 220 16.62 35.69 1.46
N MET A 221 17.58 36.09 0.62
CA MET A 221 18.87 36.57 1.11
C MET A 221 18.83 38.08 1.25
N THR A 222 18.76 38.56 2.49
CA THR A 222 19.06 39.96 2.82
C THR A 222 20.57 40.13 2.93
N SER A 223 21.22 40.61 1.88
CA SER A 223 22.63 40.96 1.94
C SER A 223 22.84 42.18 2.83
N LYS A 224 23.29 41.98 4.08
CA LYS A 224 23.85 43.08 4.91
C LYS A 224 25.18 43.52 4.29
N ARG A 225 25.15 44.41 3.30
CA ARG A 225 26.37 44.96 2.70
C ARG A 225 27.04 45.94 3.69
N LYS A 226 28.36 45.79 3.86
CA LYS A 226 29.24 46.67 4.63
C LYS A 226 28.99 48.13 4.20
N LYS A 227 28.84 49.03 5.18
CA LYS A 227 28.54 50.46 5.02
C LYS A 227 29.48 51.09 3.98
N ASN A 228 28.99 51.35 2.76
CA ASN A 228 29.75 52.13 1.77
C ASN A 228 29.69 53.62 2.14
N LEU A 229 30.77 54.34 1.84
CA LEU A 229 31.01 55.77 2.18
C LEU A 229 30.00 56.78 1.62
N CYS A 230 29.00 56.35 0.85
CA CYS A 230 28.07 57.21 0.11
C CYS A 230 26.59 56.96 0.48
N GLY A 231 26.25 56.85 1.77
CA GLY A 231 24.96 57.25 2.36
C GLY A 231 23.61 56.75 1.78
N ARG A 232 23.57 55.89 0.75
CA ARG A 232 22.34 55.33 0.18
C ARG A 232 22.14 53.91 0.67
N ASN A 233 21.16 53.74 1.56
CA ASN A 233 20.66 52.44 2.01
C ASN A 233 19.81 51.79 0.90
N GLY A 234 20.45 51.16 -0.08
CA GLY A 234 19.77 50.25 -1.00
C GLY A 234 19.68 48.85 -0.40
N HIS A 235 18.49 48.43 0.05
CA HIS A 235 18.24 47.02 0.35
C HIS A 235 18.03 46.29 -0.97
N SER A 236 19.01 45.48 -1.39
CA SER A 236 18.82 44.54 -2.50
C SER A 236 18.53 43.18 -1.91
N SER A 237 17.25 42.80 -1.85
CA SER A 237 16.81 41.44 -1.54
C SER A 237 16.93 40.58 -2.80
N THR A 238 17.75 39.54 -2.76
CA THR A 238 17.82 38.54 -3.84
C THR A 238 17.14 37.28 -3.35
N VAL A 239 16.12 36.83 -4.07
CA VAL A 239 15.43 35.55 -3.79
C VAL A 239 16.18 34.45 -4.53
N VAL A 240 16.59 33.42 -3.80
CA VAL A 240 17.20 32.21 -4.38
C VAL A 240 16.19 31.07 -4.25
N TYR A 241 15.90 30.41 -5.37
CA TYR A 241 15.04 29.24 -5.43
C TYR A 241 15.90 27.97 -5.39
N LYS A 242 15.61 27.09 -4.44
CA LYS A 242 16.12 25.71 -4.41
C LYS A 242 15.25 24.80 -5.28
N LYS A 243 15.71 23.56 -5.47
CA LYS A 243 14.92 22.49 -6.08
C LYS A 243 13.64 22.25 -5.26
N ARG A 244 12.52 22.12 -5.95
CA ARG A 244 11.20 21.79 -5.40
C ARG A 244 11.13 20.28 -5.27
N HIS A 245 10.91 19.75 -4.08
CA HIS A 245 10.79 18.30 -3.88
C HIS A 245 9.42 17.93 -3.34
N TRP A 246 8.85 16.87 -3.90
CA TRP A 246 7.69 16.20 -3.33
C TRP A 246 8.15 15.25 -2.24
N ILE A 247 7.40 15.13 -1.15
CA ILE A 247 7.76 14.24 -0.04
C ILE A 247 6.69 13.15 0.08
N ALA A 248 7.07 11.90 -0.12
CA ALA A 248 6.19 10.74 0.06
C ALA A 248 6.47 10.08 1.41
N CYS A 249 5.52 10.20 2.33
CA CYS A 249 5.59 9.65 3.67
C CYS A 249 4.88 8.30 3.70
N LEU A 250 5.63 7.19 3.79
CA LEU A 250 5.06 5.85 3.91
C LEU A 250 4.84 5.50 5.39
N PHE A 251 3.58 5.35 5.81
CA PHE A 251 3.25 5.03 7.20
C PHE A 251 3.44 3.54 7.49
N THR A 252 4.68 3.14 7.81
CA THR A 252 5.06 1.73 7.94
C THR A 252 5.05 1.23 9.40
N SER A 253 5.01 2.14 10.37
CA SER A 253 4.89 1.80 11.79
C SER A 253 4.03 2.79 12.58
N ILE A 254 3.40 2.33 13.65
CA ILE A 254 2.66 3.20 14.57
C ILE A 254 3.65 4.06 15.35
N GLY A 255 4.56 3.44 16.08
CA GLY A 255 5.60 4.11 16.86
C GLY A 255 6.96 4.10 16.16
N PHE A 256 8.01 4.36 16.93
CA PHE A 256 9.39 4.39 16.42
C PHE A 256 10.37 4.01 17.52
N GLY A 257 11.55 3.50 17.15
CA GLY A 257 12.59 3.14 18.13
C GLY A 257 12.09 2.20 19.22
N GLU A 258 12.66 2.33 20.42
CA GLU A 258 12.25 1.54 21.59
C GLU A 258 10.95 2.07 22.23
N PRO A 259 10.13 1.18 22.83
CA PRO A 259 8.94 1.60 23.56
C PRO A 259 9.26 2.58 24.69
N SER A 260 8.45 3.63 24.81
CA SER A 260 8.56 4.62 25.89
C SER A 260 7.18 5.03 26.38
N ILE A 261 6.90 4.67 27.64
CA ILE A 261 5.64 5.00 28.32
C ILE A 261 5.50 6.50 28.51
N SER A 262 6.59 7.18 28.88
CA SER A 262 6.62 8.64 29.12
C SER A 262 6.33 9.48 27.87
N GLY A 263 6.67 8.96 26.68
CA GLY A 263 6.46 9.64 25.40
C GLY A 263 5.22 9.18 24.64
N LEU A 264 4.38 8.31 25.24
CA LEU A 264 3.25 7.66 24.58
C LEU A 264 3.65 7.00 23.25
N ASN A 265 4.83 6.37 23.23
CA ASN A 265 5.39 5.70 22.07
C ASN A 265 5.39 4.18 22.30
N PRO A 266 4.61 3.40 21.52
CA PRO A 266 4.57 1.94 21.67
C PRO A 266 5.86 1.25 21.19
N GLY A 267 6.81 2.00 20.60
CA GLY A 267 7.97 1.46 19.91
C GLY A 267 7.66 1.16 18.45
N LYS A 268 8.71 0.85 17.68
CA LYS A 268 8.54 0.40 16.30
C LYS A 268 7.80 -0.95 16.24
N ASP A 269 7.02 -1.15 15.19
CA ASP A 269 6.36 -2.41 14.90
C ASP A 269 7.37 -3.52 14.56
N SER A 270 6.91 -4.77 14.58
CA SER A 270 7.73 -5.89 14.13
C SER A 270 8.04 -5.80 12.64
N ARG A 271 9.17 -6.37 12.21
CA ARG A 271 9.61 -6.39 10.80
C ARG A 271 8.52 -6.88 9.85
N THR A 272 7.84 -7.98 10.21
CA THR A 272 6.74 -8.54 9.42
C THR A 272 5.59 -7.54 9.23
N ARG A 273 5.20 -6.84 10.31
CA ARG A 273 4.16 -5.81 10.24
C ARG A 273 4.62 -4.65 9.38
N ILE A 274 5.86 -4.18 9.57
CA ILE A 274 6.43 -3.08 8.77
C ILE A 274 6.41 -3.42 7.29
N LEU A 275 6.78 -4.65 6.89
CA LEU A 275 6.74 -5.08 5.49
C LEU A 275 5.32 -5.10 4.90
N ILE A 276 4.34 -5.63 5.64
CA ILE A 276 2.93 -5.62 5.22
C ILE A 276 2.43 -4.18 5.04
N ARG A 277 2.74 -3.29 5.98
CA ARG A 277 2.35 -1.87 5.89
C ARG A 277 3.10 -1.12 4.80
N THR A 278 4.35 -1.50 4.54
CA THR A 278 5.14 -0.93 3.45
C THR A 278 4.50 -1.24 2.11
N GLN A 279 4.07 -2.48 1.89
CA GLN A 279 3.37 -2.86 0.67
C GLN A 279 2.10 -2.03 0.45
N GLN A 280 1.23 -1.93 1.46
CA GLN A 280 0.00 -1.13 1.40
C GLN A 280 0.28 0.37 1.13
N ALA A 281 1.32 0.91 1.77
CA ALA A 281 1.69 2.31 1.57
C ALA A 281 2.27 2.56 0.17
N LEU A 282 2.97 1.57 -0.41
CA LEU A 282 3.48 1.64 -1.79
C LEU A 282 2.35 1.55 -2.81
N GLU A 283 1.37 0.67 -2.59
CA GLU A 283 0.14 0.59 -3.40
C GLU A 283 -0.57 1.95 -3.44
N GLN A 284 -0.79 2.57 -2.27
CA GLN A 284 -1.42 3.89 -2.23
C GLN A 284 -0.53 4.98 -2.87
N LEU A 285 0.79 4.92 -2.67
CA LEU A 285 1.71 5.86 -3.35
C LEU A 285 1.57 5.74 -4.86
N ARG A 286 1.50 4.52 -5.41
CA ARG A 286 1.30 4.30 -6.84
C ARG A 286 0.01 4.96 -7.33
N ILE A 287 -1.11 4.73 -6.65
CA ILE A 287 -2.40 5.36 -6.97
C ILE A 287 -2.28 6.89 -7.00
N LEU A 288 -1.67 7.48 -5.95
CA LEU A 288 -1.47 8.92 -5.86
C LEU A 288 -0.60 9.48 -6.99
N LEU A 289 0.40 8.73 -7.46
CA LEU A 289 1.27 9.16 -8.56
C LEU A 289 0.61 9.02 -9.93
N GLU A 290 -0.23 7.99 -10.13
CA GLU A 290 -0.99 7.75 -11.36
C GLU A 290 -2.13 8.76 -11.55
N GLU A 291 -2.68 9.30 -10.46
CA GLU A 291 -3.70 10.37 -10.49
C GLU A 291 -3.22 11.62 -11.25
N PHE A 292 -1.90 11.88 -11.27
CA PHE A 292 -1.30 13.02 -11.97
C PHE A 292 -1.19 12.86 -13.50
N GLN A 293 -1.73 11.78 -14.11
CA GLN A 293 -1.91 11.46 -15.55
C GLN A 293 -1.16 12.30 -16.61
N PRO A 294 -0.76 11.66 -17.73
CA PRO A 294 0.48 10.88 -17.85
C PRO A 294 1.69 11.68 -17.36
N SER A 295 2.76 10.98 -16.96
CA SER A 295 3.99 11.66 -16.57
C SER A 295 4.60 12.44 -17.73
N ASN A 296 5.43 13.43 -17.41
CA ASN A 296 6.22 14.19 -18.38
C ASN A 296 7.25 13.30 -19.15
N PHE A 297 7.26 11.98 -18.93
CA PHE A 297 8.15 11.02 -19.59
C PHE A 297 7.55 10.41 -20.87
N ASN A 298 6.27 10.63 -21.17
CA ASN A 298 5.73 10.29 -22.48
C ASN A 298 6.16 11.36 -23.52
N PRO A 299 6.91 10.97 -24.59
CA PRO A 299 7.40 11.92 -25.60
C PRO A 299 6.29 12.73 -26.28
N GLU A 300 5.12 12.13 -26.48
CA GLU A 300 3.97 12.73 -27.16
C GLU A 300 3.16 13.68 -26.26
N THR A 301 3.18 13.46 -24.94
CA THR A 301 2.45 14.29 -23.95
C THR A 301 3.37 15.23 -23.14
N SER A 302 4.67 15.21 -23.43
CA SER A 302 5.72 16.02 -22.78
C SER A 302 5.60 17.55 -22.95
N TRP A 303 4.66 18.06 -23.74
CA TRP A 303 4.71 19.44 -24.26
C TRP A 303 4.12 20.56 -23.40
N ARG A 304 3.91 20.35 -22.09
CA ARG A 304 3.91 21.44 -21.10
C ARG A 304 4.43 20.89 -19.78
N THR A 305 5.61 21.36 -19.35
CA THR A 305 6.11 21.20 -17.98
C THR A 305 5.08 21.76 -17.01
N ASP A 306 4.18 20.90 -16.54
CA ASP A 306 3.29 21.23 -15.46
C ASP A 306 4.16 21.32 -14.21
N ASP A 307 4.43 22.56 -13.79
CA ASP A 307 5.29 22.89 -12.67
C ASP A 307 4.79 22.28 -11.35
N ASP A 308 3.53 21.83 -11.34
CA ASP A 308 2.83 21.27 -10.20
C ASP A 308 2.70 19.74 -10.25
N LYS A 309 3.46 19.04 -11.11
CA LYS A 309 3.47 17.56 -11.17
C LYS A 309 4.70 16.91 -10.52
N PRO A 310 4.54 15.74 -9.87
CA PRO A 310 5.66 14.95 -9.38
C PRO A 310 6.50 14.38 -10.54
N GLY A 311 7.82 14.44 -10.40
CA GLY A 311 8.80 13.90 -11.35
C GLY A 311 9.23 12.46 -11.03
N GLU A 312 10.52 12.19 -11.20
CA GLU A 312 11.16 10.90 -10.90
C GLU A 312 11.18 10.57 -9.41
N ILE A 313 11.33 9.28 -9.09
CA ILE A 313 11.25 8.76 -7.73
C ILE A 313 12.64 8.53 -7.15
N TRP A 314 12.86 9.02 -5.93
CA TRP A 314 14.10 8.90 -5.19
C TRP A 314 13.84 8.40 -3.78
N CYS A 315 14.63 7.44 -3.31
CA CYS A 315 14.56 6.98 -1.94
C CYS A 315 15.94 6.65 -1.40
N CYS A 316 16.11 6.65 -0.07
CA CYS A 316 17.20 5.90 0.55
C CYS A 316 16.76 4.44 0.71
N LYS A 317 17.64 3.58 1.22
CA LYS A 317 17.27 2.24 1.72
C LYS A 317 16.34 2.35 2.94
N PHE A 318 15.08 2.74 2.73
CA PHE A 318 14.11 3.01 3.79
C PHE A 318 13.73 1.70 4.51
N ASN A 319 13.21 1.83 5.74
CA ASN A 319 13.08 0.74 6.72
C ASN A 319 14.40 0.12 7.22
N SER A 320 15.51 0.18 6.48
CA SER A 320 16.79 -0.46 6.87
C SER A 320 17.62 0.27 7.93
N GLY A 321 17.26 1.52 8.23
CA GLY A 321 17.83 2.27 9.35
C GLY A 321 17.15 1.94 10.68
N ALA A 322 16.47 2.93 11.25
CA ALA A 322 15.88 2.84 12.60
C ALA A 322 14.76 1.78 12.75
N PHE A 323 14.18 1.32 11.66
CA PHE A 323 13.17 0.26 11.66
C PHE A 323 13.77 -1.15 11.55
N GLU A 324 15.07 -1.28 11.24
CA GLU A 324 15.84 -2.52 11.21
C GLU A 324 15.19 -3.63 10.35
N VAL A 325 14.68 -3.28 9.16
CA VAL A 325 14.21 -4.25 8.15
C VAL A 325 15.26 -4.37 7.05
N GLY A 326 15.58 -5.59 6.62
CA GLY A 326 16.51 -5.80 5.50
C GLY A 326 16.09 -5.00 4.27
N TRP A 327 17.06 -4.41 3.57
CA TRP A 327 16.76 -3.63 2.37
C TRP A 327 16.19 -4.53 1.29
N GLU A 328 16.69 -5.76 1.19
CA GLU A 328 16.28 -6.78 0.23
C GLU A 328 14.77 -7.08 0.34
N ASP A 329 14.27 -7.25 1.56
CA ASP A 329 12.85 -7.47 1.82
C ASP A 329 11.99 -6.25 1.43
N THR A 330 12.53 -5.04 1.63
CA THR A 330 11.83 -3.79 1.30
C THR A 330 11.85 -3.54 -0.22
N CYS A 331 12.98 -3.80 -0.87
CA CYS A 331 13.19 -3.67 -2.30
C CYS A 331 12.26 -4.60 -3.08
N ALA A 332 12.10 -5.85 -2.63
CA ALA A 332 11.17 -6.79 -3.23
C ALA A 332 9.72 -6.25 -3.25
N ARG A 333 9.28 -5.53 -2.22
CA ARG A 333 7.94 -4.90 -2.21
C ARG A 333 7.85 -3.72 -3.16
N VAL A 334 8.93 -2.95 -3.30
CA VAL A 334 8.97 -1.86 -4.29
C VAL A 334 8.87 -2.43 -5.69
N GLU A 335 9.67 -3.44 -6.01
CA GLU A 335 9.66 -4.09 -7.32
C GLU A 335 8.28 -4.69 -7.65
N GLU A 336 7.66 -5.40 -6.72
CA GLU A 336 6.33 -6.00 -6.87
C GLU A 336 5.24 -4.94 -7.14
N GLU A 337 5.18 -3.89 -6.32
CA GLU A 337 4.12 -2.89 -6.42
C GLU A 337 4.30 -1.94 -7.62
N PHE A 338 5.54 -1.71 -8.05
CA PHE A 338 5.84 -0.77 -9.14
C PHE A 338 6.14 -1.46 -10.48
N VAL A 339 5.86 -2.77 -10.63
CA VAL A 339 5.97 -3.44 -11.94
C VAL A 339 5.20 -2.65 -13.01
N GLY A 340 5.89 -2.37 -14.12
CA GLY A 340 5.34 -1.64 -15.27
C GLY A 340 5.14 -0.13 -15.05
N PHE A 341 5.62 0.42 -13.93
CA PHE A 341 5.54 1.85 -13.67
C PHE A 341 6.55 2.63 -14.51
N GLU A 342 6.06 3.68 -15.19
CA GLU A 342 6.80 4.41 -16.23
C GLU A 342 7.98 5.25 -15.73
N ARG A 343 8.00 5.62 -14.45
CA ARG A 343 9.00 6.56 -13.92
C ARG A 343 10.21 5.81 -13.35
N PRO A 344 11.44 6.32 -13.57
CA PRO A 344 12.64 5.70 -13.00
C PRO A 344 12.63 5.83 -11.47
N TRP A 345 13.11 4.78 -10.82
CA TRP A 345 13.30 4.73 -9.38
C TRP A 345 14.79 4.74 -9.03
N THR A 346 15.22 5.76 -8.29
CA THR A 346 16.61 5.90 -7.86
C THR A 346 16.76 5.64 -6.37
N VAL A 347 17.55 4.64 -6.01
CA VAL A 347 17.92 4.33 -4.63
C VAL A 347 19.27 4.97 -4.34
N VAL A 348 19.31 5.86 -3.36
CA VAL A 348 20.53 6.54 -2.94
C VAL A 348 21.12 5.87 -1.72
N GLU A 349 22.33 5.33 -1.89
CA GLU A 349 23.17 4.86 -0.81
C GLU A 349 24.09 6.00 -0.35
N ARG A 350 24.11 6.25 0.95
CA ARG A 350 24.94 7.32 1.49
C ARG A 350 26.39 6.84 1.58
N VAL A 351 27.30 7.59 0.97
CA VAL A 351 28.74 7.41 1.23
C VAL A 351 29.02 7.72 2.70
N ALA A 352 29.53 6.73 3.44
CA ALA A 352 29.99 6.95 4.80
C ALA A 352 31.07 8.04 4.77
N LYS A 353 30.85 9.17 5.45
CA LYS A 353 31.92 10.14 5.64
C LYS A 353 32.99 9.49 6.50
N ASP A 354 34.15 9.19 5.90
CA ASP A 354 35.31 8.71 6.63
C ASP A 354 35.57 9.62 7.83
N LYS A 355 35.68 9.02 9.01
CA LYS A 355 36.04 9.69 10.26
C LYS A 355 37.53 10.07 10.31
N HIS A 356 38.13 10.45 9.19
CA HIS A 356 39.51 10.90 9.10
C HIS A 356 39.59 12.27 8.43
N GLY A 357 39.07 13.27 9.13
CA GLY A 357 39.59 14.64 9.02
C GLY A 357 40.95 14.73 9.73
N GLY A 358 41.95 14.03 9.18
CA GLY A 358 43.35 14.20 9.56
C GLY A 358 44.00 15.18 8.59
N GLN A 359 44.25 16.39 9.05
CA GLN A 359 45.22 17.29 8.42
C GLN A 359 46.58 16.59 8.36
N VAL A 360 47.22 16.64 7.19
CA VAL A 360 48.67 16.85 7.06
C VAL A 360 48.87 18.00 6.10
#